data_AF-A0AAW6T5H9-F1
#
_entry.id   AF-A0AAW6T5H9-F1
#
_cell.length_a   1.000
_cell.length_b   1.000
_cell.length_c   1.000
_cell.angle_alpha   90.00
_cell.angle_beta   90.00
_cell.angle_gamma   90.00
#
_symmetry.space_group_name_H-M   'P 1'
#
loop_
_entity.id
_entity.type
_entity.pdbx_description
1 polymer ?
#
loop_
_entity_poly.entity_id
_entity_poly.type
_entity_poly.pdbx_seq_one_letter_code
_entity_poly.pdbx_strand_id
1 'polypeptide(L)'
;MTENSKRRVLYQSFTDPAHHGAYLARLDTYLKRIASPGIQFEIRGMRPADVDAGRLGELRCGVQSVAGVIEAEREGFDAVLIGHFQDAALYEAKTAVDIPVVGYGEAAMLQATLLGSRIGILTIDRAHLAWKREQIRRYGLESRVVGIRSIEMTPAEAARAFDDRASYEAIRERYLAEAERLVADHDVDVVLSAGGLFGLLSADDPELQLEGVAFANSTLLAVKQLEASLAIHDASSSGRSRTFAKATPRIVDEFTALVEAGSVAFDAAQYKAERAQEQPVPTQPALSYTASATADGNGRNGRVRTSDGALDVELRIPEALGGKGGGSNPEQLIASGYAGCFMSALDSEARKARLKLVEPSVNARVTIAMGENGFELSAHLTANLPGLDRADAAALVEAAHKRCPVSKALKGGTSIRIDFDTALGSGDGPSAAGSEAAEAGALTGAS
;
A
#
# COMPACT_ATOMS: atom_id res chain seq x y z
N MET A 1 10.62 -21.75 38.16
CA MET A 1 10.43 -22.35 36.82
C MET A 1 9.32 -23.38 36.94
N THR A 2 8.07 -22.93 36.87
CA THR A 2 6.89 -23.79 36.89
C THR A 2 6.75 -24.47 35.54
N GLU A 3 6.84 -25.80 35.56
CA GLU A 3 6.12 -26.76 34.71
C GLU A 3 5.79 -26.33 33.27
N ASN A 4 6.67 -26.74 32.35
CA ASN A 4 6.48 -27.27 30.99
C ASN A 4 5.08 -27.17 30.32
N SER A 5 4.41 -26.01 30.36
CA SER A 5 3.21 -25.77 29.56
C SER A 5 3.61 -25.69 28.09
N LYS A 6 3.15 -26.65 27.31
CA LYS A 6 3.34 -26.67 25.86
C LYS A 6 2.67 -25.44 25.26
N ARG A 7 3.42 -24.67 24.49
CA ARG A 7 2.93 -23.49 23.77
C ARG A 7 2.12 -23.93 22.57
N ARG A 8 0.88 -23.47 22.48
CA ARG A 8 -0.06 -23.81 21.40
C ARG A 8 0.09 -22.78 20.29
N VAL A 9 0.39 -23.25 19.09
CA VAL A 9 0.54 -22.41 17.90
C VAL A 9 -0.47 -22.84 16.85
N LEU A 10 -1.25 -21.90 16.34
CA LEU A 10 -2.14 -22.17 15.22
C LEU A 10 -1.31 -22.09 13.92
N TYR A 11 -1.36 -23.15 13.11
CA TYR A 11 -1.04 -23.08 11.69
C TYR A 11 -2.34 -22.89 10.91
N GLN A 12 -2.58 -21.68 10.41
CA GLN A 12 -3.75 -21.38 9.58
C GLN A 12 -3.45 -21.80 8.14
N SER A 13 -3.92 -22.98 7.75
CA SER A 13 -3.83 -23.49 6.38
C SER A 13 -4.94 -22.94 5.49
N PHE A 14 -4.60 -22.72 4.23
CA PHE A 14 -5.52 -22.22 3.18
C PHE A 14 -6.12 -23.37 2.34
N THR A 15 -5.84 -24.60 2.75
CA THR A 15 -6.37 -25.83 2.13
C THR A 15 -7.61 -26.33 2.85
N ASP A 16 -8.47 -27.05 2.12
CA ASP A 16 -9.65 -27.71 2.69
C ASP A 16 -9.27 -29.10 3.22
N PRO A 17 -9.48 -29.40 4.51
CA PRO A 17 -9.20 -30.71 5.08
C PRO A 17 -9.92 -31.87 4.41
N ALA A 18 -11.11 -31.65 3.82
CA ALA A 18 -11.86 -32.68 3.13
C ALA A 18 -11.19 -33.11 1.81
N HIS A 19 -10.44 -32.21 1.18
CA HIS A 19 -9.85 -32.42 -0.14
C HIS A 19 -8.31 -32.57 -0.11
N HIS A 20 -7.66 -32.19 0.99
CA HIS A 20 -6.20 -32.12 1.11
C HIS A 20 -5.65 -32.91 2.32
N GLY A 21 -6.31 -34.00 2.71
CA GLY A 21 -5.94 -34.79 3.90
C GLY A 21 -4.49 -35.31 3.88
N ALA A 22 -4.00 -35.81 2.75
CA ALA A 22 -2.61 -36.32 2.63
C ALA A 22 -1.57 -35.20 2.85
N TYR A 23 -1.80 -34.03 2.26
CA TYR A 23 -0.97 -32.85 2.48
C TYR A 23 -0.95 -32.45 3.96
N LEU A 24 -2.12 -32.35 4.60
CA LEU A 24 -2.22 -31.95 6.00
C LEU A 24 -1.54 -32.94 6.95
N ALA A 25 -1.66 -34.25 6.70
CA ALA A 25 -1.00 -35.28 7.49
C ALA A 25 0.54 -35.21 7.38
N ARG A 26 1.05 -34.98 6.17
CA ARG A 26 2.48 -34.79 5.95
C ARG A 26 2.97 -33.47 6.54
N LEU A 27 2.18 -32.40 6.45
CA LEU A 27 2.48 -31.12 7.09
C LEU A 27 2.56 -31.27 8.61
N ASP A 28 1.59 -31.93 9.24
CA ASP A 28 1.59 -32.22 10.68
C ASP A 28 2.86 -32.98 11.10
N THR A 29 3.21 -34.03 10.36
CA THR A 29 4.44 -34.80 10.58
C THR A 29 5.68 -33.90 10.47
N TYR A 30 5.73 -33.04 9.45
CA TYR A 30 6.86 -32.15 9.24
C TYR A 30 6.97 -31.07 10.31
N LEU A 31 5.87 -30.41 10.68
CA LEU A 31 5.82 -29.41 11.75
C LEU A 31 6.28 -30.01 13.09
N LYS A 32 5.81 -31.21 13.44
CA LYS A 32 6.25 -31.92 14.65
C LYS A 32 7.75 -32.21 14.66
N ARG A 33 8.34 -32.50 13.48
CA ARG A 33 9.77 -32.77 13.35
C ARG A 33 10.62 -31.51 13.51
N ILE A 34 10.19 -30.39 12.93
CA ILE A 34 10.99 -29.16 12.90
C ILE A 34 10.72 -28.23 14.08
N ALA A 35 9.60 -28.38 14.79
CA ALA A 35 9.27 -27.58 15.97
C ALA A 35 10.29 -27.78 17.10
N SER A 36 10.67 -26.69 17.76
CA SER A 36 11.49 -26.73 18.97
C SER A 36 10.72 -27.39 20.12
N PRO A 37 11.42 -28.02 21.09
CA PRO A 37 10.77 -28.63 22.25
C PRO A 37 9.85 -27.64 22.97
N GLY A 38 8.62 -28.08 23.26
CA GLY A 38 7.61 -27.26 23.94
C GLY A 38 6.68 -26.48 23.01
N ILE A 39 6.93 -26.42 21.70
CA ILE A 39 6.01 -25.85 20.72
C ILE A 39 5.10 -26.94 20.15
N GLN A 40 3.79 -26.68 20.11
CA GLN A 40 2.81 -27.58 19.54
C GLN A 40 1.96 -26.86 18.50
N PHE A 41 2.03 -27.33 17.26
CA PHE A 41 1.19 -26.85 16.18
C PHE A 41 -0.17 -27.54 16.17
N GLU A 42 -1.23 -26.76 16.01
CA GLU A 42 -2.55 -27.23 15.58
C GLU A 42 -2.81 -26.67 14.18
N ILE A 43 -3.15 -27.53 13.22
CA ILE A 43 -3.41 -27.10 11.84
C ILE A 43 -4.91 -26.95 11.64
N ARG A 44 -5.36 -25.75 11.24
CA ARG A 44 -6.74 -25.51 10.79
C ARG A 44 -6.75 -25.17 9.33
N GLY A 45 -7.53 -25.91 8.54
CA GLY A 45 -7.82 -25.55 7.16
C GLY A 45 -8.95 -24.53 7.06
N MET A 46 -9.36 -24.23 5.83
CA MET A 46 -10.47 -23.32 5.55
C MET A 46 -11.41 -23.87 4.49
N ARG A 47 -12.66 -23.39 4.49
CA ARG A 47 -13.72 -23.83 3.57
C ARG A 47 -14.51 -22.64 3.04
N PRO A 48 -14.67 -22.49 1.71
CA PRO A 48 -13.95 -23.23 0.66
C PRO A 48 -12.43 -22.90 0.67
N ALA A 49 -11.60 -23.84 0.21
CA ALA A 49 -10.16 -23.65 0.08
C ALA A 49 -9.80 -22.53 -0.91
N ASP A 50 -8.55 -22.06 -0.83
CA ASP A 50 -7.97 -21.27 -1.90
C ASP A 50 -7.62 -22.16 -3.10
N VAL A 51 -8.51 -22.20 -4.09
CA VAL A 51 -8.33 -22.96 -5.34
C VAL A 51 -8.22 -22.04 -6.56
N ASP A 52 -8.51 -20.76 -6.40
CA ASP A 52 -8.51 -19.75 -7.45
C ASP A 52 -7.37 -18.77 -7.20
N ALA A 53 -6.34 -18.75 -8.06
CA ALA A 53 -5.18 -17.85 -7.96
C ALA A 53 -5.50 -16.35 -8.21
N GLY A 54 -6.76 -15.95 -8.00
CA GLY A 54 -7.29 -14.62 -8.23
C GLY A 54 -7.44 -13.80 -6.95
N ARG A 55 -7.34 -12.47 -7.09
CA ARG A 55 -7.31 -11.55 -5.94
C ARG A 55 -8.57 -11.57 -5.07
N LEU A 56 -9.73 -11.85 -5.65
CA LEU A 56 -10.98 -11.94 -4.90
C LEU A 56 -11.03 -13.22 -4.05
N GLY A 57 -10.54 -14.34 -4.59
CA GLY A 57 -10.39 -15.59 -3.84
C GLY A 57 -9.43 -15.41 -2.66
N GLU A 58 -8.29 -14.79 -2.94
CA GLU A 58 -7.27 -14.45 -1.93
C GLU A 58 -7.84 -13.56 -0.81
N LEU A 59 -8.61 -12.51 -1.15
CA LEU A 59 -9.27 -11.66 -0.16
C LEU A 59 -10.27 -12.45 0.70
N ARG A 60 -11.10 -13.30 0.07
CA ARG A 60 -12.06 -14.16 0.78
C ARG A 60 -11.35 -15.08 1.78
N CYS A 61 -10.28 -15.73 1.36
CA CYS A 61 -9.46 -16.57 2.23
C CYS A 61 -8.79 -15.77 3.34
N GLY A 62 -8.30 -14.56 3.03
CA GLY A 62 -7.77 -13.62 4.02
C GLY A 62 -8.79 -13.26 5.11
N VAL A 63 -10.04 -12.98 4.73
CA VAL A 63 -11.13 -12.71 5.69
C VAL A 63 -11.35 -13.92 6.62
N GLN A 64 -11.37 -15.14 6.09
CA GLN A 64 -11.47 -16.34 6.92
C GLN A 64 -10.25 -16.53 7.83
N SER A 65 -9.05 -16.25 7.32
CA SER A 65 -7.81 -16.32 8.09
C SER A 65 -7.80 -15.34 9.27
N VAL A 66 -8.29 -14.11 9.09
CA VAL A 66 -8.39 -13.12 10.18
C VAL A 66 -9.38 -13.61 11.24
N ALA A 67 -10.53 -14.17 10.83
CA ALA A 67 -11.49 -14.75 11.77
C ALA A 67 -10.88 -15.91 12.58
N GLY A 68 -10.17 -16.82 11.91
CA GLY A 68 -9.47 -17.94 12.57
C GLY A 68 -8.36 -17.49 13.53
N VAL A 69 -7.66 -16.40 13.21
CA VAL A 69 -6.66 -15.79 14.12
C VAL A 69 -7.32 -15.24 15.38
N ILE A 70 -8.45 -14.52 15.25
CA ILE A 70 -9.22 -13.98 16.39
C ILE A 70 -9.72 -15.13 17.27
N GLU A 71 -10.26 -16.18 16.67
CA GLU A 71 -10.74 -17.36 17.38
C GLU A 71 -9.60 -18.07 18.13
N ALA A 72 -8.43 -18.21 17.50
CA ALA A 72 -7.26 -18.79 18.15
C ALA A 72 -6.84 -18.03 19.41
N GLU A 73 -6.81 -16.70 19.38
CA GLU A 73 -6.53 -15.93 20.60
C GLU A 73 -7.59 -16.17 21.68
N ARG A 74 -8.88 -16.18 21.31
CA ARG A 74 -9.99 -16.45 22.25
C ARG A 74 -9.89 -17.84 22.88
N GLU A 75 -9.37 -18.82 22.14
CA GLU A 75 -9.12 -20.17 22.63
C GLU A 75 -7.79 -20.34 23.40
N GLY A 76 -7.02 -19.26 23.57
CA GLY A 76 -5.78 -19.26 24.33
C GLY A 76 -4.59 -19.88 23.59
N PHE A 77 -4.50 -19.72 22.27
CA PHE A 77 -3.26 -19.96 21.54
C PHE A 77 -2.22 -18.89 21.87
N ASP A 78 -0.94 -19.26 21.82
CA ASP A 78 0.18 -18.38 22.14
C ASP A 78 0.72 -17.62 20.91
N ALA A 79 0.48 -18.14 19.70
CA ALA A 79 0.87 -17.50 18.44
C ALA A 79 0.13 -18.10 17.23
N VAL A 80 0.17 -17.41 16.10
CA VAL A 80 -0.37 -17.87 14.82
C VAL A 80 0.66 -17.76 13.69
N LEU A 81 0.79 -18.81 12.89
CA LEU A 81 1.43 -18.81 11.58
C LEU A 81 0.36 -18.82 10.48
N ILE A 82 0.31 -17.76 9.67
CA ILE A 82 -0.52 -17.73 8.45
C ILE A 82 0.21 -18.57 7.40
N GLY A 83 -0.22 -19.82 7.22
CA GLY A 83 0.42 -20.86 6.44
C GLY A 83 0.27 -20.73 4.92
N HIS A 84 0.31 -19.51 4.39
CA HIS A 84 0.10 -19.18 2.98
C HIS A 84 1.10 -18.11 2.53
N PHE A 85 1.84 -18.37 1.46
CA PHE A 85 2.97 -17.50 1.08
C PHE A 85 2.51 -16.08 0.68
N GLN A 86 1.28 -15.93 0.21
CA GLN A 86 0.70 -14.66 -0.23
C GLN A 86 0.37 -13.75 0.97
N ASP A 87 0.44 -14.28 2.20
CA ASP A 87 0.22 -13.56 3.44
C ASP A 87 -1.12 -12.80 3.44
N ALA A 88 -2.17 -13.45 2.93
CA ALA A 88 -3.50 -12.86 2.81
C ALA A 88 -3.99 -12.31 4.15
N ALA A 89 -4.30 -11.01 4.12
CA ALA A 89 -4.79 -10.25 5.27
C ALA A 89 -3.89 -10.30 6.52
N LEU A 90 -2.56 -10.51 6.36
CA LEU A 90 -1.62 -10.58 7.47
C LEU A 90 -1.63 -9.33 8.35
N TYR A 91 -1.75 -8.14 7.76
CA TYR A 91 -1.64 -6.90 8.52
C TYR A 91 -2.92 -6.65 9.33
N GLU A 92 -4.06 -7.00 8.76
CA GLU A 92 -5.36 -7.04 9.41
C GLU A 92 -5.38 -8.07 10.55
N ALA A 93 -4.78 -9.25 10.35
CA ALA A 93 -4.65 -10.24 11.42
C ALA A 93 -3.77 -9.72 12.58
N LYS A 94 -2.63 -9.08 12.28
CA LYS A 94 -1.73 -8.49 13.29
C LYS A 94 -2.40 -7.37 14.12
N THR A 95 -3.39 -6.67 13.57
CA THR A 95 -4.10 -5.61 14.31
C THR A 95 -5.23 -6.16 15.18
N ALA A 96 -5.74 -7.36 14.86
CA ALA A 96 -6.91 -7.95 15.51
C ALA A 96 -6.62 -8.59 16.88
N VAL A 97 -5.42 -9.16 17.07
CA VAL A 97 -5.04 -9.93 18.27
C VAL A 97 -3.74 -9.42 18.90
N ASP A 98 -3.52 -9.68 20.19
CA ASP A 98 -2.28 -9.39 20.94
C ASP A 98 -1.20 -10.44 20.78
N ILE A 99 -1.56 -11.69 20.51
CA ILE A 99 -0.58 -12.75 20.28
C ILE A 99 0.21 -12.54 18.97
N PRO A 100 1.46 -13.01 18.87
CA PRO A 100 2.25 -12.91 17.64
C PRO A 100 1.56 -13.59 16.45
N VAL A 101 1.42 -12.84 15.35
CA VAL A 101 0.96 -13.36 14.06
C VAL A 101 2.09 -13.21 13.03
N VAL A 102 2.56 -14.34 12.51
CA VAL A 102 3.67 -14.40 11.56
C VAL A 102 3.14 -14.81 10.18
N GLY A 103 3.51 -14.06 9.15
CA GLY A 103 3.23 -14.40 7.75
C GLY A 103 4.26 -15.40 7.23
N TYR A 104 3.82 -16.44 6.54
CA TYR A 104 4.70 -17.44 5.95
C TYR A 104 5.63 -16.82 4.90
N GLY A 105 5.10 -16.00 3.98
CA GLY A 105 5.88 -15.39 2.91
C GLY A 105 6.85 -14.33 3.46
N GLU A 106 6.34 -13.42 4.28
CA GLU A 106 7.09 -12.38 4.97
C GLU A 106 8.27 -12.99 5.75
N ALA A 107 8.01 -13.98 6.59
CA ALA A 107 9.04 -14.65 7.37
C ALA A 107 10.07 -15.36 6.50
N ALA A 108 9.62 -16.14 5.52
CA ALA A 108 10.51 -16.89 4.64
C ALA A 108 11.44 -15.97 3.83
N MET A 109 10.91 -14.87 3.27
CA MET A 109 11.70 -13.92 2.51
C MET A 109 12.69 -13.13 3.38
N LEU A 110 12.27 -12.70 4.58
CA LEU A 110 13.18 -12.02 5.51
C LEU A 110 14.31 -12.94 5.98
N GLN A 111 13.99 -14.18 6.36
CA GLN A 111 14.99 -15.16 6.79
C GLN A 111 15.95 -15.56 5.67
N ALA A 112 15.49 -15.63 4.42
CA ALA A 112 16.34 -15.90 3.27
C ALA A 112 17.49 -14.86 3.13
N THR A 113 17.30 -13.63 3.62
CA THR A 113 18.37 -12.60 3.60
C THR A 113 19.57 -12.91 4.50
N LEU A 114 19.42 -13.86 5.42
CA LEU A 114 20.51 -14.33 6.28
C LEU A 114 21.32 -15.46 5.62
N LEU A 115 20.78 -16.10 4.58
CA LEU A 115 21.42 -17.21 3.87
C LEU A 115 22.30 -16.74 2.70
N GLY A 116 22.00 -15.57 2.14
CA GLY A 116 22.73 -15.02 1.02
C GLY A 116 22.24 -13.64 0.61
N SER A 117 22.91 -13.07 -0.38
CA SER A 117 22.75 -11.67 -0.78
C SER A 117 21.76 -11.49 -1.93
N ARG A 118 21.61 -12.50 -2.79
CA ARG A 118 20.88 -12.46 -4.06
C ARG A 118 19.85 -13.59 -4.12
N ILE A 119 18.62 -13.26 -3.72
CA ILE A 119 17.53 -14.22 -3.56
C ILE A 119 16.77 -14.35 -4.88
N GLY A 120 16.56 -15.59 -5.32
CA GLY A 120 15.63 -15.97 -6.37
C GLY A 120 14.40 -16.64 -5.77
N ILE A 121 13.20 -16.33 -6.28
CA ILE A 121 11.96 -16.97 -5.83
C ILE A 121 11.38 -17.84 -6.94
N LEU A 122 11.11 -19.11 -6.61
CA LEU A 122 10.38 -20.04 -7.47
C LEU A 122 8.97 -20.24 -6.94
N THR A 123 7.96 -19.78 -7.69
CA THR A 123 6.53 -19.91 -7.36
C THR A 123 5.86 -21.01 -8.17
N ILE A 124 4.73 -21.51 -7.67
CA ILE A 124 3.99 -22.61 -8.31
C ILE A 124 3.34 -22.21 -9.64
N ASP A 125 2.80 -20.98 -9.75
CA ASP A 125 1.98 -20.55 -10.89
C ASP A 125 2.35 -19.12 -11.33
N ARG A 126 2.21 -18.84 -12.63
CA ARG A 126 2.49 -17.52 -13.23
C ARG A 126 1.58 -16.40 -12.72
N ALA A 127 0.34 -16.71 -12.37
CA ALA A 127 -0.61 -15.76 -11.78
C ALA A 127 -0.04 -15.10 -10.52
N HIS A 128 0.83 -15.79 -9.78
CA HIS A 128 1.44 -15.28 -8.57
C HIS A 128 2.60 -14.32 -8.82
N LEU A 129 3.14 -14.20 -10.03
CA LEU A 129 4.33 -13.38 -10.30
C LEU A 129 4.08 -11.89 -10.00
N ALA A 130 2.92 -11.35 -10.41
CA ALA A 130 2.56 -9.97 -10.11
C ALA A 130 2.44 -9.75 -8.59
N TRP A 131 1.79 -10.69 -7.90
CA TRP A 131 1.63 -10.66 -6.45
C TRP A 131 2.98 -10.70 -5.72
N LYS A 132 3.91 -11.56 -6.17
CA LYS A 132 5.25 -11.64 -5.57
C LYS A 132 6.00 -10.33 -5.68
N ARG A 133 5.96 -9.64 -6.83
CA ARG A 133 6.58 -8.31 -6.97
C ARG A 133 6.04 -7.31 -5.95
N GLU A 134 4.73 -7.32 -5.72
CA GLU A 134 4.09 -6.45 -4.74
C GLU A 134 4.45 -6.82 -3.30
N GLN A 135 4.51 -8.11 -2.97
CA GLN A 135 4.97 -8.57 -1.65
C GLN A 135 6.43 -8.19 -1.39
N ILE A 136 7.32 -8.42 -2.36
CA ILE A 136 8.73 -8.05 -2.29
C ILE A 136 8.88 -6.55 -2.02
N ARG A 137 8.13 -5.72 -2.76
CA ARG A 137 8.11 -4.27 -2.54
C ARG A 137 7.56 -3.91 -1.16
N ARG A 138 6.44 -4.51 -0.75
CA ARG A 138 5.81 -4.27 0.55
C ARG A 138 6.77 -4.57 1.70
N TYR A 139 7.59 -5.62 1.58
CA TYR A 139 8.56 -6.01 2.60
C TYR A 139 9.92 -5.32 2.46
N GLY A 140 10.08 -4.42 1.49
CA GLY A 140 11.33 -3.68 1.29
C GLY A 140 12.50 -4.54 0.79
N LEU A 141 12.20 -5.61 0.05
CA LEU A 141 13.19 -6.60 -0.39
C LEU A 141 13.57 -6.48 -1.88
N GLU A 142 13.20 -5.39 -2.55
CA GLU A 142 13.47 -5.19 -3.99
C GLU A 142 14.98 -5.23 -4.32
N SER A 143 15.85 -4.86 -3.38
CA SER A 143 17.31 -4.92 -3.56
C SER A 143 17.90 -6.31 -3.28
N ARG A 144 17.13 -7.21 -2.67
CA ARG A 144 17.59 -8.54 -2.24
C ARG A 144 17.00 -9.66 -3.09
N VAL A 145 15.76 -9.52 -3.55
CA VAL A 145 15.11 -10.47 -4.45
C VAL A 145 15.34 -10.04 -5.89
N VAL A 146 16.25 -10.74 -6.57
CA VAL A 146 16.78 -10.34 -7.88
C VAL A 146 16.08 -11.02 -9.07
N GLY A 147 15.34 -12.10 -8.82
CA GLY A 147 14.60 -12.82 -9.85
C GLY A 147 13.42 -13.60 -9.30
N ILE A 148 12.33 -13.66 -10.08
CA ILE A 148 11.16 -14.49 -9.79
C ILE A 148 10.78 -15.30 -11.02
N ARG A 149 10.57 -16.60 -10.84
CA ARG A 149 10.14 -17.53 -11.91
C ARG A 149 9.05 -18.47 -11.40
N SER A 150 8.31 -19.06 -12.34
CA SER A 150 7.27 -20.04 -12.02
C SER A 150 7.68 -21.41 -12.55
N ILE A 151 7.42 -22.45 -11.77
CA ILE A 151 7.60 -23.85 -12.18
C ILE A 151 6.37 -24.45 -12.88
N GLU A 152 5.31 -23.65 -13.05
CA GLU A 152 4.04 -24.04 -13.70
C GLU A 152 3.47 -25.38 -13.18
N MET A 153 3.34 -25.46 -11.85
CA MET A 153 2.80 -26.62 -11.15
C MET A 153 1.33 -26.40 -10.80
N THR A 154 0.47 -27.29 -11.26
CA THR A 154 -0.97 -27.25 -10.90
C THR A 154 -1.23 -27.89 -9.53
N PRO A 155 -2.33 -27.54 -8.83
CA PRO A 155 -2.72 -28.20 -7.58
C PRO A 155 -2.88 -29.72 -7.72
N ALA A 156 -3.41 -30.20 -8.86
CA ALA A 156 -3.58 -31.62 -9.12
C ALA A 156 -2.25 -32.36 -9.29
N GLU A 157 -1.25 -31.74 -9.94
CA GLU A 157 0.11 -32.27 -10.01
C GLU A 157 0.76 -32.34 -8.63
N ALA A 158 0.64 -31.27 -7.84
CA ALA A 158 1.16 -31.23 -6.48
C ALA A 158 0.54 -32.33 -5.59
N ALA A 159 -0.78 -32.51 -5.68
CA ALA A 159 -1.49 -33.56 -4.95
C ALA A 159 -0.96 -34.96 -5.30
N ARG A 160 -0.80 -35.27 -6.60
CA ARG A 160 -0.24 -36.56 -7.05
C ARG A 160 1.18 -36.79 -6.55
N ALA A 161 2.01 -35.75 -6.54
CA ALA A 161 3.40 -35.84 -6.11
C ALA A 161 3.59 -36.18 -4.62
N PHE A 162 2.55 -36.06 -3.80
CA PHE A 162 2.61 -36.53 -2.41
C PHE A 162 2.59 -38.06 -2.29
N ASP A 163 1.95 -38.74 -3.25
CA ASP A 163 1.74 -40.19 -3.24
C ASP A 163 2.59 -40.92 -4.29
N ASP A 164 3.09 -40.21 -5.32
CA ASP A 164 3.87 -40.78 -6.42
C ASP A 164 5.24 -40.10 -6.58
N ARG A 165 6.30 -40.89 -6.41
CA ARG A 165 7.69 -40.43 -6.51
C ARG A 165 8.03 -39.95 -7.93
N ALA A 166 7.53 -40.61 -8.97
CA ALA A 166 7.81 -40.20 -10.35
C ALA A 166 7.20 -38.82 -10.67
N SER A 167 5.96 -38.57 -10.21
CA SER A 167 5.32 -37.25 -10.29
C SER A 167 6.14 -36.17 -9.58
N TYR A 168 6.70 -36.47 -8.41
CA TYR A 168 7.58 -35.54 -7.70
C TYR A 168 8.89 -35.27 -8.46
N GLU A 169 9.53 -36.31 -9.02
CA GLU A 169 10.78 -36.19 -9.78
C GLU A 169 10.61 -35.27 -10.99
N ALA A 170 9.50 -35.37 -11.72
CA ALA A 170 9.18 -34.47 -12.83
C ALA A 170 9.02 -32.99 -12.38
N ILE A 171 8.43 -32.75 -11.20
CA ILE A 171 8.31 -31.39 -10.64
C ILE A 171 9.69 -30.87 -10.23
N ARG A 172 10.52 -31.72 -9.61
CA ARG A 172 11.87 -31.38 -9.18
C ARG A 172 12.78 -31.03 -10.35
N GLU A 173 12.75 -31.79 -11.43
CA GLU A 173 13.54 -31.49 -12.65
C GLU A 173 13.19 -30.11 -13.20
N ARG A 174 11.88 -29.78 -13.30
CA ARG A 174 11.43 -28.44 -13.70
C ARG A 174 11.89 -27.36 -12.73
N TYR A 175 11.83 -27.64 -11.42
CA TYR A 175 12.26 -26.70 -10.40
C TYR A 175 13.77 -26.41 -10.49
N LEU A 176 14.61 -27.43 -10.64
CA LEU A 176 16.05 -27.27 -10.82
C LEU A 176 16.37 -26.51 -12.11
N ALA A 177 15.68 -26.80 -13.22
CA ALA A 177 15.86 -26.06 -14.46
C ALA A 177 15.50 -24.56 -14.33
N GLU A 178 14.44 -24.21 -13.60
CA GLU A 178 14.12 -22.80 -13.34
C GLU A 178 15.10 -22.16 -12.34
N ALA A 179 15.64 -22.92 -11.39
CA ALA A 179 16.69 -22.45 -10.48
C ALA A 179 17.98 -22.14 -11.24
N GLU A 180 18.42 -23.01 -12.13
CA GLU A 180 19.58 -22.78 -13.01
C GLU A 180 19.40 -21.51 -13.85
N ARG A 181 18.19 -21.26 -14.38
CA ARG A 181 17.87 -20.01 -15.10
C ARG A 181 17.94 -18.79 -14.19
N LEU A 182 17.47 -18.87 -12.95
CA LEU A 182 17.64 -17.78 -11.99
C LEU A 182 19.11 -17.48 -11.71
N VAL A 183 19.94 -18.50 -11.58
CA VAL A 183 21.40 -18.33 -11.40
C VAL A 183 22.02 -17.69 -12.64
N ALA A 184 21.73 -18.22 -13.83
CA ALA A 184 22.30 -17.70 -15.07
C ALA A 184 21.92 -16.24 -15.36
N ASP A 185 20.66 -15.87 -15.15
CA ASP A 185 20.15 -14.55 -15.50
C ASP A 185 20.43 -13.49 -14.42
N HIS A 186 20.50 -13.92 -13.15
CA HIS A 186 20.46 -13.01 -12.02
C HIS A 186 21.51 -13.30 -10.94
N ASP A 187 22.42 -14.25 -11.12
CA ASP A 187 23.48 -14.57 -10.16
C ASP A 187 22.89 -14.82 -8.75
N VAL A 188 21.89 -15.71 -8.69
CA VAL A 188 21.20 -16.05 -7.44
C VAL A 188 22.05 -16.96 -6.57
N ASP A 189 22.19 -16.65 -5.28
CA ASP A 189 22.90 -17.46 -4.27
C ASP A 189 21.94 -18.15 -3.28
N VAL A 190 20.65 -17.76 -3.26
CA VAL A 190 19.59 -18.39 -2.46
C VAL A 190 18.33 -18.57 -3.29
N VAL A 191 17.84 -19.78 -3.42
CA VAL A 191 16.55 -20.07 -4.06
C VAL A 191 15.50 -20.36 -3.01
N LEU A 192 14.46 -19.53 -2.97
CA LEU A 192 13.34 -19.65 -2.04
C LEU A 192 12.11 -20.24 -2.72
N SER A 193 11.62 -21.37 -2.19
CA SER A 193 10.40 -22.01 -2.66
C SER A 193 9.15 -21.25 -2.21
N ALA A 194 8.53 -20.49 -3.11
CA ALA A 194 7.27 -19.82 -2.83
C ALA A 194 6.06 -20.76 -2.96
N GLY A 195 5.73 -21.40 -1.83
CA GLY A 195 4.51 -22.19 -1.66
C GLY A 195 4.72 -23.37 -0.69
N GLY A 196 3.77 -23.56 0.23
CA GLY A 196 3.84 -24.63 1.24
C GLY A 196 3.87 -26.04 0.65
N LEU A 197 3.18 -26.25 -0.49
CA LEU A 197 3.13 -27.55 -1.16
C LEU A 197 4.52 -28.02 -1.61
N PHE A 198 5.21 -27.22 -2.45
CA PHE A 198 6.54 -27.61 -2.91
C PHE A 198 7.58 -27.59 -1.78
N GLY A 199 7.49 -26.64 -0.85
CA GLY A 199 8.35 -26.63 0.34
C GLY A 199 8.23 -27.92 1.15
N LEU A 200 7.03 -28.50 1.26
CA LEU A 200 6.83 -29.77 1.94
C LEU A 200 7.27 -30.99 1.11
N LEU A 201 7.06 -30.97 -0.20
CA LEU A 201 7.49 -32.03 -1.11
C LEU A 201 9.02 -32.17 -1.11
N SER A 202 9.73 -31.05 -1.14
CA SER A 202 11.20 -30.97 -1.24
C SER A 202 11.94 -30.96 0.10
N ALA A 203 11.23 -31.01 1.24
CA ALA A 203 11.80 -30.77 2.56
C ALA A 203 13.01 -31.66 2.94
N ASP A 204 13.06 -32.87 2.40
CA ASP A 204 14.10 -33.86 2.69
C ASP A 204 14.80 -34.34 1.41
N ASP A 205 14.74 -33.58 0.32
CA ASP A 205 15.31 -34.03 -0.95
C ASP A 205 16.81 -33.73 -1.06
N PRO A 206 17.70 -34.73 -0.94
CA PRO A 206 19.14 -34.50 -1.05
C PRO A 206 19.56 -34.16 -2.48
N GLU A 207 18.71 -34.41 -3.48
CA GLU A 207 19.01 -34.14 -4.89
C GLU A 207 18.68 -32.69 -5.28
N LEU A 208 18.04 -31.92 -4.40
CA LEU A 208 17.79 -30.50 -4.62
C LEU A 208 19.07 -29.69 -4.33
N GLN A 209 20.04 -29.81 -5.23
CA GLN A 209 21.36 -29.18 -5.10
C GLN A 209 21.80 -28.52 -6.40
N LEU A 210 22.46 -27.37 -6.25
CA LEU A 210 23.07 -26.61 -7.32
C LEU A 210 24.29 -25.91 -6.69
N GLU A 211 25.44 -26.01 -7.34
CA GLU A 211 26.70 -25.52 -6.77
C GLU A 211 26.61 -24.01 -6.46
N GLY A 212 27.01 -23.63 -5.25
CA GLY A 212 26.97 -22.23 -4.81
C GLY A 212 25.58 -21.69 -4.44
N VAL A 213 24.53 -22.51 -4.50
CA VAL A 213 23.15 -22.07 -4.24
C VAL A 213 22.56 -22.76 -3.01
N ALA A 214 22.03 -21.97 -2.09
CA ALA A 214 21.26 -22.47 -0.95
C ALA A 214 19.77 -22.58 -1.30
N PHE A 215 19.21 -23.80 -1.28
CA PHE A 215 17.77 -24.00 -1.38
C PHE A 215 17.10 -23.80 -0.01
N ALA A 216 16.31 -22.75 0.10
CA ALA A 216 15.66 -22.34 1.33
C ALA A 216 14.25 -22.92 1.45
N ASN A 217 14.04 -23.76 2.47
CA ASN A 217 12.72 -24.29 2.77
C ASN A 217 11.86 -23.25 3.51
N SER A 218 10.89 -22.68 2.81
CA SER A 218 10.04 -21.62 3.35
C SER A 218 9.25 -22.03 4.60
N THR A 219 8.82 -23.30 4.73
CA THR A 219 8.08 -23.76 5.91
C THR A 219 9.00 -23.79 7.12
N LEU A 220 10.23 -24.32 6.96
CA LEU A 220 11.22 -24.32 8.03
C LEU A 220 11.56 -22.90 8.47
N LEU A 221 11.84 -22.01 7.53
CA LEU A 221 12.16 -20.61 7.82
C LEU A 221 11.01 -19.90 8.55
N ALA A 222 9.78 -20.09 8.10
CA ALA A 222 8.60 -19.50 8.72
C ALA A 222 8.36 -20.02 10.14
N VAL A 223 8.53 -21.33 10.39
CA VAL A 223 8.41 -21.91 11.73
C VAL A 223 9.48 -21.36 12.67
N LYS A 224 10.74 -21.30 12.24
CA LYS A 224 11.82 -20.77 13.08
C LYS A 224 11.68 -19.27 13.36
N GLN A 225 11.18 -18.51 12.39
CA GLN A 225 10.81 -17.13 12.64
C GLN A 225 9.66 -17.00 13.64
N LEU A 226 8.64 -17.86 13.59
CA LEU A 226 7.56 -17.83 14.58
C LEU A 226 8.07 -18.12 15.99
N GLU A 227 8.93 -19.14 16.14
CA GLU A 227 9.54 -19.47 17.43
C GLU A 227 10.35 -18.29 17.99
N ALA A 228 11.13 -17.64 17.13
CA ALA A 228 11.88 -16.44 17.49
C ALA A 228 10.95 -15.28 17.87
N SER A 229 9.89 -15.03 17.09
CA SER A 229 8.90 -13.98 17.36
C SER A 229 8.19 -14.22 18.70
N LEU A 230 7.88 -15.46 19.04
CA LEU A 230 7.27 -15.83 20.31
C LEU A 230 8.22 -15.56 21.48
N ALA A 231 9.48 -15.97 21.37
CA ALA A 231 10.49 -15.71 22.39
C ALA A 231 10.74 -14.20 22.58
N ILE A 232 10.78 -13.43 21.49
CA ILE A 232 10.91 -11.97 21.54
C ILE A 232 9.70 -11.34 22.21
N HIS A 233 8.49 -11.80 21.86
CA HIS A 233 7.25 -11.32 22.46
C HIS A 233 7.24 -11.52 23.98
N ASP A 234 7.61 -12.72 24.46
CA ASP A 234 7.66 -13.02 25.89
C ASP A 234 8.74 -12.23 26.64
N ALA A 235 9.87 -11.97 25.98
CA ALA A 235 10.99 -11.23 26.55
C ALA A 235 10.80 -9.71 26.49
N SER A 236 9.87 -9.22 25.66
CA SER A 236 9.70 -7.80 25.40
C SER A 236 8.55 -7.20 26.21
N SER A 237 8.80 -6.05 26.83
CA SER A 237 7.75 -5.16 27.36
C SER A 237 7.36 -4.07 26.35
N SER A 238 7.80 -4.17 25.09
CA SER A 238 7.62 -3.13 24.09
C SER A 238 6.16 -2.97 23.68
N GLY A 239 5.70 -1.73 23.59
CA GLY A 239 4.40 -1.41 23.02
C GLY A 239 4.27 -1.80 21.54
N ARG A 240 3.03 -1.86 21.07
CA ARG A 240 2.67 -2.20 19.69
C ARG A 240 3.03 -1.08 18.71
N SER A 241 3.56 -1.44 17.55
CA SER A 241 3.86 -0.48 16.47
C SER A 241 2.58 0.23 15.98
N ARG A 242 2.69 1.52 15.63
CA ARG A 242 1.60 2.30 15.02
C ARG A 242 1.07 1.68 13.73
N THR A 243 1.91 0.94 12.99
CA THR A 243 1.51 0.23 11.77
C THR A 243 0.49 -0.86 12.06
N PHE A 244 0.58 -1.48 13.23
CA PHE A 244 -0.27 -2.58 13.66
C PHE A 244 -1.11 -2.19 14.87
N ALA A 245 -1.50 -0.91 14.99
CA ALA A 245 -2.31 -0.40 16.09
C ALA A 245 -3.53 -1.29 16.32
N LYS A 246 -3.79 -1.62 17.60
CA LYS A 246 -4.78 -2.64 17.95
C LYS A 246 -6.18 -2.16 17.55
N ALA A 247 -6.93 -3.02 16.88
CA ALA A 247 -8.35 -2.78 16.64
C ALA A 247 -9.10 -2.67 17.98
N THR A 248 -10.11 -1.81 18.04
CA THR A 248 -10.95 -1.74 19.24
C THR A 248 -11.79 -3.01 19.35
N PRO A 249 -12.18 -3.45 20.57
CA PRO A 249 -13.05 -4.62 20.74
C PRO A 249 -14.31 -4.54 19.87
N ARG A 250 -14.94 -3.37 19.77
CA ARG A 250 -16.08 -3.11 18.88
C ARG A 250 -15.81 -3.50 17.42
N ILE A 251 -14.66 -3.11 16.86
CA ILE A 251 -14.32 -3.40 15.46
C ILE A 251 -14.05 -4.89 15.26
N VAL A 252 -13.41 -5.54 16.24
CA VAL A 252 -13.20 -7.00 16.21
C VAL A 252 -14.55 -7.72 16.23
N ASP A 253 -15.47 -7.31 17.10
CA ASP A 253 -16.80 -7.91 17.20
C ASP A 253 -17.65 -7.65 15.93
N GLU A 254 -17.59 -6.44 15.36
CA GLU A 254 -18.25 -6.12 14.08
C GLU A 254 -17.71 -6.97 12.93
N PHE A 255 -16.39 -7.17 12.86
CA PHE A 255 -15.76 -8.03 11.88
C PHE A 255 -16.17 -9.50 12.06
N THR A 256 -16.11 -10.02 13.29
CA THR A 256 -16.54 -11.39 13.59
C THR A 256 -18.01 -11.60 13.21
N ALA A 257 -18.89 -10.66 13.59
CA ALA A 257 -20.30 -10.71 13.23
C ALA A 257 -20.52 -10.65 11.71
N LEU A 258 -19.73 -9.85 10.98
CA LEU A 258 -19.79 -9.80 9.52
C LEU A 258 -19.41 -11.15 8.88
N VAL A 259 -18.38 -11.82 9.39
CA VAL A 259 -17.96 -13.14 8.89
C VAL A 259 -19.01 -14.19 9.22
N GLU A 260 -19.54 -14.20 10.46
CA GLU A 260 -20.61 -15.10 10.89
C GLU A 260 -21.91 -14.88 10.11
N ALA A 261 -22.30 -13.62 9.88
CA ALA A 261 -23.47 -13.25 9.08
C ALA A 261 -23.25 -13.55 7.59
N GLY A 262 -22.03 -13.42 7.08
CA GLY A 262 -21.64 -13.79 5.71
C GLY A 262 -21.53 -15.30 5.47
N SER A 263 -21.54 -16.13 6.52
CA SER A 263 -21.87 -17.56 6.43
C SER A 263 -23.36 -17.82 6.16
N VAL A 264 -24.20 -16.78 6.21
CA VAL A 264 -25.56 -16.76 5.66
C VAL A 264 -25.50 -16.05 4.30
N ALA A 265 -26.09 -16.65 3.28
CA ALA A 265 -26.08 -16.12 1.92
C ALA A 265 -26.50 -14.63 1.88
N PHE A 266 -25.76 -13.81 1.14
CA PHE A 266 -26.17 -12.43 0.85
C PHE A 266 -27.53 -12.45 0.13
N ASP A 267 -28.60 -12.19 0.87
CA ASP A 267 -29.92 -12.01 0.29
C ASP A 267 -30.00 -10.61 -0.31
N ALA A 268 -29.67 -10.54 -1.60
CA ALA A 268 -29.73 -9.30 -2.37
C ALA A 268 -31.14 -8.67 -2.40
N ALA A 269 -32.20 -9.45 -2.16
CA ALA A 269 -33.58 -8.96 -2.09
C ALA A 269 -33.86 -8.35 -0.71
N GLN A 270 -33.42 -9.00 0.37
CA GLN A 270 -33.47 -8.44 1.73
C GLN A 270 -32.64 -7.17 1.83
N TYR A 271 -31.40 -7.17 1.34
CA TYR A 271 -30.55 -5.98 1.30
C TYR A 271 -31.21 -4.80 0.58
N LYS A 272 -31.89 -5.05 -0.56
CA LYS A 272 -32.66 -4.02 -1.29
C LYS A 272 -33.90 -3.58 -0.53
N ALA A 273 -34.59 -4.49 0.17
CA ALA A 273 -35.79 -4.19 0.95
C ALA A 273 -35.47 -3.40 2.22
N GLU A 274 -34.38 -3.74 2.93
CA GLU A 274 -33.86 -3.01 4.09
C GLU A 274 -33.37 -1.62 3.67
N ARG A 275 -32.64 -1.50 2.56
CA ARG A 275 -32.25 -0.21 1.96
C ARG A 275 -33.44 0.65 1.52
N ALA A 276 -34.56 0.03 1.16
CA ALA A 276 -35.78 0.75 0.82
C ALA A 276 -36.54 1.27 2.05
N GLN A 277 -36.23 0.74 3.24
CA GLN A 277 -36.86 1.11 4.52
C GLN A 277 -35.95 1.99 5.41
N GLU A 278 -34.63 1.95 5.21
CA GLU A 278 -33.71 2.94 5.77
C GLU A 278 -34.07 4.33 5.24
N GLN A 279 -34.44 5.25 6.14
CA GLN A 279 -34.38 6.66 5.79
C GLN A 279 -32.93 6.96 5.38
N PRO A 280 -32.69 7.58 4.21
CA PRO A 280 -31.35 7.92 3.82
C PRO A 280 -30.72 8.75 4.94
N VAL A 281 -29.66 8.22 5.55
CA VAL A 281 -28.69 9.07 6.24
C VAL A 281 -28.36 10.13 5.19
N PRO A 282 -28.49 11.45 5.48
CA PRO A 282 -28.11 12.46 4.52
C PRO A 282 -26.62 12.28 4.26
N THR A 283 -26.31 11.54 3.19
CA THR A 283 -25.01 11.51 2.58
C THR A 283 -24.81 12.94 2.15
N GLN A 284 -23.78 13.59 2.71
CA GLN A 284 -23.23 14.73 2.01
C GLN A 284 -22.95 14.21 0.59
N PRO A 285 -23.58 14.79 -0.45
CA PRO A 285 -23.36 14.31 -1.80
C PRO A 285 -21.86 14.29 -2.04
N ALA A 286 -21.37 13.23 -2.69
CA ALA A 286 -19.99 13.20 -3.16
C ALA A 286 -19.80 14.46 -4.01
N LEU A 287 -19.17 15.47 -3.41
CA LEU A 287 -18.98 16.80 -3.99
C LEU A 287 -17.94 16.66 -5.09
N SER A 288 -18.39 16.17 -6.24
CA SER A 288 -17.63 16.07 -7.46
C SER A 288 -18.17 17.12 -8.43
N TYR A 289 -17.27 17.94 -8.94
CA TYR A 289 -17.57 18.99 -9.90
C TYR A 289 -16.52 18.91 -11.00
N THR A 290 -17.00 18.84 -12.24
CA THR A 290 -16.15 18.84 -13.44
C THR A 290 -16.46 20.11 -14.23
N ALA A 291 -15.48 21.01 -14.31
CA ALA A 291 -15.53 22.13 -15.24
C ALA A 291 -15.07 21.68 -16.63
N SER A 292 -15.72 22.17 -17.68
CA SER A 292 -15.30 21.97 -19.08
C SER A 292 -15.17 23.32 -19.78
N ALA A 293 -14.17 23.46 -20.64
CA ALA A 293 -13.97 24.65 -21.47
C ALA A 293 -13.46 24.28 -22.86
N THR A 294 -13.89 25.05 -23.85
CA THR A 294 -13.50 24.91 -25.26
C THR A 294 -12.66 26.11 -25.69
N ALA A 295 -11.57 25.85 -26.40
CA ALA A 295 -10.72 26.88 -27.02
C ALA A 295 -10.85 26.82 -28.54
N ASP A 296 -11.17 27.96 -29.17
CA ASP A 296 -11.31 28.11 -30.62
C ASP A 296 -10.13 28.93 -31.18
N GLY A 297 -9.71 28.69 -32.43
CA GLY A 297 -8.58 29.41 -33.05
C GLY A 297 -7.21 28.74 -32.82
N ASN A 298 -6.11 29.50 -32.90
CA ASN A 298 -4.75 28.96 -32.79
C ASN A 298 -4.29 28.78 -31.32
N GLY A 299 -5.15 28.22 -30.46
CA GLY A 299 -4.87 27.93 -29.04
C GLY A 299 -4.62 29.16 -28.16
N ARG A 300 -3.48 29.84 -28.34
CA ARG A 300 -3.07 31.08 -27.64
C ARG A 300 -3.54 32.38 -28.32
N ASN A 301 -4.14 32.27 -29.50
CA ASN A 301 -4.67 33.40 -30.27
C ASN A 301 -6.05 33.02 -30.81
N GLY A 302 -7.09 33.31 -30.02
CA GLY A 302 -8.38 32.65 -30.13
C GLY A 302 -9.35 33.06 -29.02
N ARG A 303 -10.30 32.20 -28.67
CA ARG A 303 -11.29 32.46 -27.62
C ARG A 303 -11.49 31.21 -26.77
N VAL A 304 -11.61 31.35 -25.44
CA VAL A 304 -11.87 30.25 -24.51
C VAL A 304 -13.19 30.48 -23.80
N ARG A 305 -14.02 29.43 -23.76
CA ARG A 305 -15.36 29.44 -23.18
C ARG A 305 -15.61 28.25 -22.28
N THR A 306 -16.08 28.46 -21.05
CA THR A 306 -16.60 27.37 -20.21
C THR A 306 -17.95 26.87 -20.74
N SER A 307 -18.29 25.61 -20.46
CA SER A 307 -19.53 24.98 -20.92
C SER A 307 -20.81 25.65 -20.38
N ASP A 308 -20.70 26.33 -19.24
CA ASP A 308 -21.77 27.13 -18.63
C ASP A 308 -21.75 28.61 -19.05
N GLY A 309 -20.75 29.02 -19.85
CA GLY A 309 -20.58 30.39 -20.33
C GLY A 309 -20.11 31.39 -19.27
N ALA A 310 -19.81 30.95 -18.04
CA ALA A 310 -19.39 31.84 -16.95
C ALA A 310 -18.02 32.49 -17.20
N LEU A 311 -17.12 31.81 -17.92
CA LEU A 311 -15.88 32.37 -18.42
C LEU A 311 -15.90 32.35 -19.94
N ASP A 312 -15.79 33.53 -20.55
CA ASP A 312 -15.70 33.70 -22.00
C ASP A 312 -14.70 34.82 -22.32
N VAL A 313 -13.48 34.45 -22.69
CA VAL A 313 -12.36 35.38 -22.83
C VAL A 313 -11.64 35.20 -24.16
N GLU A 314 -11.20 36.32 -24.75
CA GLU A 314 -10.31 36.31 -25.89
C GLU A 314 -8.87 36.05 -25.43
N LEU A 315 -8.22 35.07 -26.06
CA LEU A 315 -6.81 34.75 -25.85
C LEU A 315 -5.94 35.48 -26.88
N ARG A 316 -4.89 36.12 -26.39
CA ARG A 316 -3.84 36.75 -27.20
C ARG A 316 -2.47 36.37 -26.68
N ILE A 317 -1.51 36.21 -27.58
CA ILE A 317 -0.11 36.00 -27.21
C ILE A 317 0.38 37.30 -26.53
N PRO A 318 0.97 37.22 -25.32
CA PRO A 318 1.54 38.39 -24.65
C PRO A 318 2.67 39.03 -25.45
N GLU A 319 2.88 40.33 -25.27
CA GLU A 319 3.99 41.06 -25.93
C GLU A 319 5.36 40.44 -25.60
N ALA A 320 5.54 39.98 -24.36
CA ALA A 320 6.76 39.31 -23.91
C ALA A 320 7.07 37.99 -24.66
N LEU A 321 6.07 37.37 -25.30
CA LEU A 321 6.21 36.18 -26.14
C LEU A 321 6.10 36.51 -27.65
N GLY A 322 6.27 37.79 -28.03
CA GLY A 322 6.24 38.26 -29.42
C GLY A 322 4.84 38.47 -29.99
N GLY A 323 3.81 38.52 -29.14
CA GLY A 323 2.43 38.77 -29.56
C GLY A 323 2.00 40.24 -29.50
N LYS A 324 0.73 40.50 -29.84
CA LYS A 324 0.14 41.84 -29.83
C LYS A 324 -0.42 42.27 -28.46
N GLY A 325 -0.43 41.38 -27.46
CA GLY A 325 -1.07 41.65 -26.18
C GLY A 325 -2.58 41.92 -26.29
N GLY A 326 -3.16 42.57 -25.27
CA GLY A 326 -4.54 43.07 -25.29
C GLY A 326 -5.65 42.04 -25.06
N GLY A 327 -5.32 40.78 -24.77
CA GLY A 327 -6.25 39.73 -24.37
C GLY A 327 -5.68 38.89 -23.23
N SER A 328 -6.47 37.94 -22.73
CA SER A 328 -6.00 36.99 -21.71
C SER A 328 -5.04 35.96 -22.33
N ASN A 329 -4.48 35.07 -21.53
CA ASN A 329 -3.62 33.98 -21.98
C ASN A 329 -3.72 32.76 -21.04
N PRO A 330 -3.28 31.56 -21.48
CA PRO A 330 -3.34 30.36 -20.65
C PRO A 330 -2.66 30.51 -19.28
N GLU A 331 -1.52 31.22 -19.22
CA GLU A 331 -0.79 31.42 -17.96
C GLU A 331 -1.60 32.23 -16.94
N GLN A 332 -2.30 33.29 -17.38
CA GLN A 332 -3.20 34.08 -16.54
C GLN A 332 -4.40 33.27 -16.05
N LEU A 333 -4.93 32.37 -16.87
CA LEU A 333 -6.05 31.49 -16.46
C LEU A 333 -5.59 30.47 -15.40
N ILE A 334 -4.41 29.88 -15.57
CA ILE A 334 -3.81 28.97 -14.58
C ILE A 334 -3.51 29.73 -13.29
N ALA A 335 -2.93 30.93 -13.38
CA ALA A 335 -2.66 31.78 -12.22
C ALA A 335 -3.94 32.11 -11.44
N SER A 336 -5.02 32.47 -12.15
CA SER A 336 -6.31 32.78 -11.54
C SER A 336 -6.90 31.58 -10.81
N GLY A 337 -6.91 30.41 -11.46
CA GLY A 337 -7.38 29.17 -10.85
C GLY A 337 -6.55 28.74 -9.64
N TYR A 338 -5.22 28.90 -9.70
CA TYR A 338 -4.34 28.56 -8.60
C TYR A 338 -4.55 29.49 -7.40
N ALA A 339 -4.58 30.82 -7.62
CA ALA A 339 -4.84 31.79 -6.57
C ALA A 339 -6.17 31.51 -5.83
N GLY A 340 -7.26 31.32 -6.57
CA GLY A 340 -8.58 31.03 -5.98
C GLY A 340 -8.64 29.70 -5.23
N CYS A 341 -8.01 28.65 -5.77
CA CYS A 341 -7.95 27.35 -5.12
C CYS A 341 -7.10 27.38 -3.83
N PHE A 342 -5.98 28.08 -3.84
CA PHE A 342 -5.11 28.21 -2.67
C PHE A 342 -5.74 29.08 -1.58
N MET A 343 -6.44 30.17 -1.95
CA MET A 343 -7.22 30.98 -1.01
C MET A 343 -8.31 30.13 -0.32
N SER A 344 -9.04 29.31 -1.07
CA SER A 344 -10.01 28.37 -0.49
C SER A 344 -9.37 27.37 0.49
N ALA A 345 -8.13 26.94 0.23
CA ALA A 345 -7.39 26.06 1.11
C ALA A 345 -6.96 26.77 2.41
N LEU A 346 -6.46 28.01 2.31
CA LEU A 346 -6.14 28.86 3.46
C LEU A 346 -7.37 29.09 4.34
N ASP A 347 -8.53 29.43 3.76
CA ASP A 347 -9.77 29.61 4.51
C ASP A 347 -10.19 28.33 5.23
N SER A 348 -10.05 27.17 4.58
CA SER A 348 -10.41 25.89 5.18
C SER A 348 -9.51 25.53 6.35
N GLU A 349 -8.20 25.69 6.21
CA GLU A 349 -7.24 25.36 7.27
C GLU A 349 -7.28 26.38 8.41
N ALA A 350 -7.51 27.66 8.13
CA ALA A 350 -7.67 28.69 9.16
C ALA A 350 -8.87 28.41 10.05
N ARG A 351 -10.01 27.99 9.47
CA ARG A 351 -11.19 27.56 10.24
C ARG A 351 -10.89 26.38 11.16
N LYS A 352 -10.10 25.40 10.71
CA LYS A 352 -9.70 24.24 11.54
C LYS A 352 -8.78 24.64 12.67
N ALA A 353 -7.81 25.51 12.38
CA ALA A 353 -6.88 26.07 13.35
C ALA A 353 -7.53 27.12 14.26
N ARG A 354 -8.80 27.49 13.99
CA ARG A 354 -9.54 28.56 14.68
C ARG A 354 -8.83 29.93 14.60
N LEU A 355 -8.08 30.15 13.52
CA LEU A 355 -7.44 31.41 13.19
C LEU A 355 -8.42 32.30 12.42
N LYS A 356 -8.44 33.59 12.76
CA LYS A 356 -9.26 34.58 12.06
C LYS A 356 -8.42 35.26 10.99
N LEU A 357 -8.78 35.06 9.73
CA LEU A 357 -8.18 35.80 8.62
C LEU A 357 -8.89 37.16 8.46
N VAL A 358 -8.12 38.23 8.33
CA VAL A 358 -8.62 39.59 8.09
C VAL A 358 -8.16 40.01 6.71
N GLU A 359 -9.11 40.14 5.78
CA GLU A 359 -8.86 40.52 4.38
C GLU A 359 -7.70 39.74 3.71
N PRO A 360 -7.67 38.40 3.81
CA PRO A 360 -6.59 37.62 3.22
C PRO A 360 -6.63 37.72 1.69
N SER A 361 -5.45 37.67 1.07
CA SER A 361 -5.34 37.59 -0.39
C SER A 361 -4.22 36.66 -0.82
N VAL A 362 -4.38 36.05 -2.00
CA VAL A 362 -3.34 35.22 -2.62
C VAL A 362 -3.06 35.77 -4.02
N ASN A 363 -1.80 36.11 -4.27
CA ASN A 363 -1.29 36.41 -5.59
C ASN A 363 -0.57 35.18 -6.13
N ALA A 364 -1.00 34.63 -7.26
CA ALA A 364 -0.27 33.57 -7.95
C ALA A 364 0.36 34.15 -9.23
N ARG A 365 1.66 33.94 -9.40
CA ARG A 365 2.41 34.27 -10.62
C ARG A 365 2.81 32.99 -11.30
N VAL A 366 2.28 32.77 -12.50
CA VAL A 366 2.63 31.63 -13.35
C VAL A 366 3.55 32.11 -14.46
N THR A 367 4.71 31.49 -14.58
CA THR A 367 5.71 31.82 -15.59
C THR A 367 5.84 30.64 -16.54
N ILE A 368 5.83 30.92 -17.84
CA ILE A 368 6.23 29.97 -18.87
C ILE A 368 7.62 30.35 -19.37
N ALA A 369 8.53 29.38 -19.42
CA ALA A 369 9.90 29.56 -19.90
C ALA A 369 10.31 28.37 -20.77
N MET A 370 11.38 28.54 -21.56
CA MET A 370 12.03 27.43 -22.24
C MET A 370 12.95 26.71 -21.23
N GLY A 371 12.66 25.46 -20.94
CA GLY A 371 13.51 24.56 -20.16
C GLY A 371 14.23 23.55 -21.05
N GLU A 372 14.84 22.54 -20.43
CA GLU A 372 15.64 21.53 -21.13
C GLU A 372 14.80 20.63 -22.05
N ASN A 373 13.52 20.43 -21.70
CA ASN A 373 12.58 19.57 -22.44
C ASN A 373 11.46 20.34 -23.16
N GLY A 374 11.69 21.61 -23.49
CA GLY A 374 10.72 22.49 -24.13
C GLY A 374 10.08 23.48 -23.16
N PHE A 375 8.83 23.89 -23.40
CA PHE A 375 8.17 24.86 -22.53
C PHE A 375 7.85 24.27 -21.16
N GLU A 376 8.30 24.94 -20.10
CA GLU A 376 8.07 24.57 -18.72
C GLU A 376 7.29 25.68 -18.00
N LEU A 377 6.41 25.27 -17.10
CA LEU A 377 5.67 26.17 -16.21
C LEU A 377 6.36 26.20 -14.84
N SER A 378 6.33 27.37 -14.21
CA SER A 378 6.66 27.58 -12.81
C SER A 378 5.61 28.45 -12.15
N ALA A 379 5.40 28.26 -10.84
CA ALA A 379 4.41 29.02 -10.07
C ALA A 379 5.05 29.61 -8.81
N HIS A 380 4.82 30.91 -8.57
CA HIS A 380 5.17 31.58 -7.34
C HIS A 380 3.92 32.19 -6.71
N LEU A 381 3.54 31.73 -5.53
CA LEU A 381 2.40 32.26 -4.77
C LEU A 381 2.89 33.17 -3.65
N THR A 382 2.17 34.25 -3.41
CA THR A 382 2.33 35.12 -2.25
C THR A 382 1.01 35.21 -1.51
N ALA A 383 0.97 34.75 -0.26
CA ALA A 383 -0.20 34.82 0.60
C ALA A 383 -0.07 35.99 1.59
N ASN A 384 -0.98 36.97 1.50
CA ASN A 384 -1.09 38.05 2.47
C ASN A 384 -2.09 37.63 3.54
N LEU A 385 -1.64 37.54 4.79
CA LEU A 385 -2.38 37.09 5.96
C LEU A 385 -2.25 38.11 7.11
N PRO A 386 -2.81 39.32 6.94
CA PRO A 386 -2.62 40.39 7.92
C PRO A 386 -3.13 40.01 9.32
N GLY A 387 -2.33 40.36 10.34
CA GLY A 387 -2.72 40.19 11.74
C GLY A 387 -2.55 38.77 12.30
N LEU A 388 -2.06 37.81 11.52
CA LEU A 388 -1.54 36.55 12.06
C LEU A 388 -0.10 36.73 12.52
N ASP A 389 0.33 35.98 13.55
CA ASP A 389 1.75 35.87 13.83
C ASP A 389 2.44 35.02 12.77
N ARG A 390 3.76 35.20 12.65
CA ARG A 390 4.56 34.58 11.58
C ARG A 390 4.58 33.06 11.67
N ALA A 391 4.53 32.49 12.88
CA ALA A 391 4.58 31.03 13.07
C ALA A 391 3.25 30.39 12.66
N ASP A 392 2.14 30.99 13.08
CA ASP A 392 0.79 30.59 12.70
C ASP A 392 0.56 30.75 11.19
N ALA A 393 1.02 31.86 10.60
CA ALA A 393 0.96 32.07 9.15
C ALA A 393 1.77 31.03 8.38
N ALA A 394 2.99 30.71 8.81
CA ALA A 394 3.82 29.68 8.19
C ALA A 394 3.15 28.30 8.25
N ALA A 395 2.65 27.93 9.43
CA ALA A 395 1.96 26.65 9.65
C ALA A 395 0.69 26.54 8.81
N LEU A 396 -0.08 27.63 8.73
CA LEU A 396 -1.29 27.72 7.93
C LEU A 396 -1.01 27.58 6.43
N VAL A 397 0.00 28.28 5.91
CA VAL A 397 0.40 28.21 4.50
C VAL A 397 0.88 26.82 4.12
N GLU A 398 1.68 26.19 4.97
CA GLU A 398 2.16 24.81 4.77
C GLU A 398 1.01 23.80 4.78
N ALA A 399 0.05 23.94 5.71
CA ALA A 399 -1.15 23.12 5.76
C ALA A 399 -2.02 23.31 4.50
N ALA A 400 -2.19 24.56 4.07
CA ALA A 400 -2.93 24.89 2.85
C ALA A 400 -2.26 24.31 1.61
N HIS A 401 -0.92 24.39 1.49
CA HIS A 401 -0.17 23.79 0.38
C HIS A 401 -0.36 22.27 0.30
N LYS A 402 -0.34 21.58 1.44
CA LYS A 402 -0.61 20.13 1.52
C LYS A 402 -2.05 19.77 1.19
N ARG A 403 -3.01 20.71 1.29
CA ARG A 403 -4.43 20.44 1.05
C ARG A 403 -4.90 20.88 -0.33
N CYS A 404 -4.34 21.96 -0.87
CA CYS A 404 -4.75 22.59 -2.13
C CYS A 404 -4.69 21.60 -3.31
N PRO A 405 -5.84 21.32 -3.98
CA PRO A 405 -5.87 20.45 -5.15
C PRO A 405 -4.90 20.86 -6.28
N VAL A 406 -4.79 22.16 -6.59
CA VAL A 406 -3.89 22.65 -7.65
C VAL A 406 -2.41 22.45 -7.27
N SER A 407 -2.02 22.72 -6.02
CA SER A 407 -0.67 22.43 -5.53
C SER A 407 -0.31 20.95 -5.66
N LYS A 408 -1.24 20.04 -5.35
CA LYS A 408 -1.03 18.59 -5.50
C LYS A 408 -0.87 18.18 -6.96
N ALA A 409 -1.68 18.74 -7.85
CA ALA A 409 -1.66 18.41 -9.27
C ALA A 409 -0.34 18.84 -9.94
N LEU A 410 0.23 19.99 -9.55
CA LEU A 410 1.44 20.55 -10.17
C LEU A 410 2.76 19.99 -9.61
N LYS A 411 2.72 19.15 -8.56
CA LYS A 411 3.92 18.62 -7.88
C LYS A 411 4.82 17.74 -8.76
N GLY A 412 4.31 17.22 -9.89
CA GLY A 412 5.00 16.24 -10.75
C GLY A 412 5.84 16.79 -11.91
N GLY A 413 6.04 18.10 -12.04
CA GLY A 413 6.80 18.67 -13.18
C GLY A 413 6.83 20.20 -13.27
N THR A 414 6.65 20.91 -12.16
CA THR A 414 6.60 22.38 -12.13
C THR A 414 7.27 22.84 -10.83
N SER A 415 8.18 23.83 -10.91
CA SER A 415 8.77 24.42 -9.71
C SER A 415 7.74 25.34 -9.03
N ILE A 416 7.42 25.05 -7.76
CA ILE A 416 6.44 25.82 -6.97
C ILE A 416 7.15 26.49 -5.80
N ARG A 417 7.03 27.82 -5.69
CA ARG A 417 7.48 28.61 -4.54
C ARG A 417 6.28 29.30 -3.88
N ILE A 418 6.26 29.33 -2.55
CA ILE A 418 5.20 30.01 -1.80
C ILE A 418 5.84 30.88 -0.72
N ASP A 419 5.55 32.18 -0.80
CA ASP A 419 5.97 33.19 0.16
C ASP A 419 4.71 33.73 0.89
N PHE A 420 4.87 34.30 2.09
CA PHE A 420 3.75 34.90 2.83
C PHE A 420 4.14 36.19 3.57
N ASP A 421 3.16 37.08 3.76
CA ASP A 421 3.28 38.35 4.48
C ASP A 421 2.18 38.48 5.54
N THR A 422 2.53 39.00 6.72
CA THR A 422 1.62 39.19 7.87
C THR A 422 1.44 40.66 8.25
N ALA A 423 2.08 41.59 7.55
CA ALA A 423 1.94 43.01 7.82
C ALA A 423 0.51 43.50 7.58
N LEU A 424 0.02 44.37 8.47
CA LEU A 424 -1.23 45.12 8.27
C LEU A 424 -0.91 46.30 7.34
N GLY A 425 -0.93 46.06 6.03
CA GLY A 425 -0.59 47.06 5.01
C GLY A 425 -1.82 47.81 4.48
N SER A 426 -1.84 49.12 4.72
CA SER A 426 -2.71 50.12 4.08
C SER A 426 -2.68 49.99 2.56
N GLY A 427 -3.87 49.96 1.94
CA GLY A 427 -4.00 49.85 0.49
C GLY A 427 -3.30 50.98 -0.27
N ASP A 428 -2.47 50.61 -1.24
CA ASP A 428 -2.30 51.33 -2.50
C ASP A 428 -1.63 50.42 -3.54
N GLY A 429 -2.02 50.60 -4.80
CA GLY A 429 -1.59 49.82 -5.97
C GLY A 429 -0.10 49.99 -6.34
N PRO A 430 0.36 49.34 -7.43
CA PRO A 430 1.78 49.08 -7.66
C PRO A 430 2.52 50.36 -8.06
N SER A 431 3.52 50.76 -7.28
CA SER A 431 4.53 51.74 -7.71
C SER A 431 5.89 51.06 -7.83
N ALA A 432 6.57 51.39 -8.93
CA ALA A 432 7.91 50.93 -9.25
C ALA A 432 8.97 51.61 -8.36
N ALA A 433 10.07 50.86 -8.18
CA ALA A 433 11.41 51.26 -7.73
C ALA A 433 11.68 51.42 -6.21
N GLY A 434 12.67 50.65 -5.74
CA GLY A 434 13.60 51.06 -4.67
C GLY A 434 13.56 50.28 -3.37
N SER A 435 14.46 49.31 -3.26
CA SER A 435 14.95 48.61 -2.06
C SER A 435 14.65 49.19 -0.67
N GLU A 436 14.00 48.40 0.18
CA GLU A 436 14.44 48.09 1.55
C GLU A 436 13.71 46.85 2.06
N ALA A 437 14.44 45.97 2.76
CA ALA A 437 14.05 44.59 3.01
C ALA A 437 12.92 44.43 4.04
N ALA A 438 11.75 43.98 3.57
CA ALA A 438 10.85 43.19 4.39
C ALA A 438 11.20 41.71 4.16
N GLU A 439 11.75 41.03 5.17
CA GLU A 439 12.16 39.62 5.09
C GLU A 439 10.95 38.68 4.91
N ALA A 440 10.57 38.42 3.66
CA ALA A 440 9.59 37.40 3.28
C ALA A 440 10.05 36.00 3.72
N GLY A 441 9.17 35.24 4.40
CA GLY A 441 9.41 33.83 4.69
C GLY A 441 9.11 32.99 3.45
N ALA A 442 10.09 32.22 2.96
CA ALA A 442 9.93 31.36 1.79
C ALA A 442 9.86 29.88 2.20
N LEU A 443 8.85 29.16 1.69
CA LEU A 443 8.81 27.70 1.70
C LEU A 443 9.15 27.21 0.29
N THR A 444 10.32 26.59 0.13
CA THR A 444 10.73 25.94 -1.12
C THR A 444 10.41 24.45 -1.05
N GLY A 445 9.51 23.98 -1.91
CA GLY A 445 9.33 22.55 -2.14
C GLY A 445 10.38 22.04 -3.12
N ALA A 446 11.37 21.29 -2.62
CA ALA A 446 12.31 20.55 -3.47
C ALA A 446 12.11 19.04 -3.28
N SER A 447 11.84 18.38 -4.41
CA SER A 447 11.93 16.92 -4.72
C SER A 447 11.22 15.94 -3.79
#